data_AF-A0A960S5Q7-F1
#
_entry.id   AF-A0A960S5Q7-F1
#
_cell.length_a   1.000
_cell.length_b   1.000
_cell.length_c   1.000
_cell.angle_alpha   90.00
_cell.angle_beta   90.00
_cell.angle_gamma   90.00
#
_symmetry.space_group_name_H-M   'P 1'
#
loop_
_entity.id
_entity.type
_entity.pdbx_description
1 polymer ?
#
loop_
_entity_poly.entity_id
_entity_poly.type
_entity_poly.pdbx_seq_one_letter_code
_entity_poly.pdbx_strand_id
1 'polypeptide(L)'
;MDLKKKIIDFIHNAFDQPSVIEESVLDLYDQKALVHGPLGRYVGADAIRQHWKNWTSSFSDFSTKCEMVPLQGGVLWTWMMKIKHTGLFRDIPPTGKWVYFSGVSIYQFGSDNICSHQYQTDIADVYKQLGYYHAKEVYPGQGQVRLDYETLLGILKKMGEQNDILTKQEVVTIACYLQGRTAKEIAARFKINFRTVQTHLNNGMHKVGCQGKAHLYEFVSARGLAHIFRDFYDLVYLPST
;
A
#
# COMPACT_ATOMS: atom_id res chain seq x y z
N MET A 1 3.95 -35.19 27.83
CA MET A 1 2.98 -34.16 27.40
C MET A 1 3.44 -33.66 26.05
N ASP A 2 2.60 -33.80 25.02
CA ASP A 2 2.92 -33.48 23.62
C ASP A 2 3.31 -32.00 23.48
N LEU A 3 4.52 -31.72 23.00
CA LEU A 3 5.01 -30.36 22.77
C LEU A 3 4.07 -29.60 21.84
N LYS A 4 3.50 -30.28 20.84
CA LYS A 4 2.50 -29.68 19.95
C LYS A 4 1.31 -29.13 20.73
N LYS A 5 0.84 -29.88 21.74
CA LYS A 5 -0.20 -29.43 22.66
C LYS A 5 0.25 -28.24 23.50
N LYS A 6 1.48 -28.25 24.04
CA LYS A 6 2.04 -27.08 24.77
C LYS A 6 2.08 -25.82 23.90
N ILE A 7 2.50 -25.95 22.64
CA ILE A 7 2.61 -24.81 21.72
C ILE A 7 1.22 -24.31 21.28
N ILE A 8 0.27 -25.23 21.07
CA ILE A 8 -1.14 -24.90 20.77
C ILE A 8 -1.79 -24.18 21.96
N ASP A 9 -1.65 -24.74 23.17
CA ASP A 9 -2.18 -24.15 24.41
C ASP A 9 -1.51 -22.77 24.66
N PHE A 10 -0.21 -22.65 24.34
CA PHE A 10 0.51 -21.39 24.40
C PHE A 10 -0.07 -20.35 23.42
N ILE A 11 -0.20 -20.67 22.13
CA ILE A 11 -0.76 -19.75 21.12
C ILE A 11 -2.16 -19.29 21.52
N HIS A 12 -2.96 -20.20 22.08
CA HIS A 12 -4.29 -19.89 22.57
C HIS A 12 -4.26 -18.92 23.78
N ASN A 13 -3.35 -19.10 24.73
CA ASN A 13 -3.30 -18.31 25.97
C ASN A 13 -2.57 -16.97 25.83
N ALA A 14 -1.55 -16.89 24.98
CA ALA A 14 -0.66 -15.73 24.83
C ALA A 14 -1.42 -14.46 24.43
N PHE A 15 -2.44 -14.60 23.58
CA PHE A 15 -3.13 -13.46 22.98
C PHE A 15 -4.39 -13.01 23.73
N ASP A 16 -4.88 -13.79 24.69
CA ASP A 16 -5.97 -13.40 25.59
C ASP A 16 -5.46 -12.73 26.87
N GLN A 17 -4.21 -12.99 27.26
CA GLN A 17 -3.54 -12.32 28.38
C GLN A 17 -2.10 -11.92 28.02
N PRO A 18 -1.89 -10.94 27.14
CA PRO A 18 -0.55 -10.59 26.68
C PRO A 18 0.33 -9.94 27.75
N SER A 19 -0.24 -9.44 28.85
CA SER A 19 0.50 -9.05 30.05
C SER A 19 1.09 -10.25 30.82
N VAL A 20 0.67 -11.48 30.50
CA VAL A 20 1.10 -12.75 31.10
C VAL A 20 1.99 -13.54 30.12
N ILE A 21 2.39 -12.95 28.99
CA ILE A 21 3.50 -13.51 28.21
C ILE A 21 4.79 -13.27 28.99
N GLU A 22 5.09 -14.26 29.84
CA GLU A 22 6.37 -14.42 30.49
C GLU A 22 7.47 -14.54 29.43
N GLU A 23 8.70 -14.13 29.76
CA GLU A 23 9.89 -14.35 28.92
C GLU A 23 10.01 -15.82 28.45
N SER A 24 9.47 -16.76 29.23
CA SER A 24 9.42 -18.21 28.96
C SER A 24 8.73 -18.60 27.64
N VAL A 25 7.91 -17.71 27.07
CA VAL A 25 7.22 -17.92 25.80
C VAL A 25 8.16 -17.78 24.60
N LEU A 26 9.08 -16.83 24.67
CA LEU A 26 10.03 -16.59 23.59
C LEU A 26 11.08 -17.69 23.54
N ASP A 27 11.24 -18.43 24.63
CA ASP A 27 12.09 -19.63 24.72
C ASP A 27 11.53 -20.80 23.88
N LEU A 28 10.26 -20.72 23.46
CA LEU A 28 9.69 -21.69 22.49
C LEU A 28 10.20 -21.46 21.07
N TYR A 29 10.79 -20.31 20.76
CA TYR A 29 11.35 -20.03 19.43
C TYR A 29 12.77 -20.57 19.30
N ASP A 30 13.09 -21.11 18.13
CA ASP A 30 14.47 -21.40 17.77
C ASP A 30 15.32 -20.11 17.81
N GLN A 31 16.60 -20.22 18.18
CA GLN A 31 17.53 -19.07 18.22
C GLN A 31 17.67 -18.39 16.86
N LYS A 32 17.43 -19.12 15.76
CA LYS A 32 17.43 -18.62 14.38
C LYS A 32 16.03 -18.49 13.80
N ALA A 33 15.00 -18.51 14.65
CA ALA A 33 13.63 -18.49 14.18
C ALA A 33 13.33 -17.27 13.32
N LEU A 34 12.49 -17.48 12.32
CA LEU A 34 12.11 -16.45 11.36
C LEU A 34 10.64 -16.07 11.53
N VAL A 35 10.38 -14.78 11.73
CA VAL A 35 9.04 -14.21 11.72
C VAL A 35 8.89 -13.26 10.55
N HIS A 36 7.82 -13.41 9.78
CA HIS A 36 7.49 -12.53 8.67
C HIS A 36 6.05 -12.02 8.79
N GLY A 37 5.89 -10.69 8.76
CA GLY A 37 4.58 -10.07 8.69
C GLY A 37 4.59 -8.74 7.94
N PRO A 38 3.45 -8.04 7.87
CA PRO A 38 3.30 -6.81 7.09
C PRO A 38 4.18 -5.66 7.59
N LEU A 39 4.63 -5.71 8.85
CA LEU A 39 5.52 -4.71 9.44
C LEU A 39 7.01 -5.06 9.32
N GLY A 40 7.34 -6.13 8.61
CA GLY A 40 8.72 -6.51 8.31
C GLY A 40 9.06 -7.95 8.70
N ARG A 41 10.37 -8.21 8.68
CA ARG A 41 10.98 -9.51 8.93
C ARG A 41 11.82 -9.45 10.21
N TYR A 42 11.66 -10.43 11.09
CA TYR A 42 12.34 -10.52 12.37
C TYR A 42 13.08 -11.86 12.46
N VAL A 43 14.37 -11.82 12.78
CA VAL A 43 15.24 -13.00 12.80
C VAL A 43 15.82 -13.17 14.19
N GLY A 44 15.63 -14.36 14.75
CA GLY A 44 16.11 -14.75 16.08
C GLY A 44 15.25 -14.23 17.23
N ALA A 45 15.44 -14.86 18.39
CA ALA A 45 14.60 -14.65 19.56
C ALA A 45 14.54 -13.18 20.02
N ASP A 46 15.65 -12.44 19.92
CA ASP A 46 15.70 -11.03 20.34
C ASP A 46 14.85 -10.11 19.46
N ALA A 47 14.89 -10.28 18.14
CA ALA A 47 14.08 -9.48 17.23
C ALA A 47 12.59 -9.79 17.40
N ILE A 48 12.24 -11.05 17.64
CA ILE A 48 10.88 -11.50 17.93
C ILE A 48 10.40 -10.94 19.28
N ARG A 49 11.27 -10.95 20.30
CA ARG A 49 11.01 -10.32 21.61
C ARG A 49 10.69 -8.84 21.46
N GLN A 50 11.51 -8.11 20.71
CA GLN A 50 11.29 -6.69 20.50
C GLN A 50 10.02 -6.42 19.70
N HIS A 51 9.73 -7.25 18.68
CA HIS A 51 8.48 -7.16 17.93
C HIS A 51 7.27 -7.30 18.85
N TRP A 52 7.28 -8.30 19.73
CA TRP A 52 6.22 -8.52 20.70
C TRP A 52 6.08 -7.35 21.68
N LYS A 53 7.20 -6.91 22.28
CA LYS A 53 7.23 -5.76 23.19
C LYS A 53 6.65 -4.50 22.56
N ASN A 54 6.93 -4.25 21.28
CA ASN A 54 6.39 -3.09 20.57
C ASN A 54 4.85 -3.13 20.50
N TRP A 55 4.25 -4.30 20.30
CA TRP A 55 2.79 -4.44 20.31
C TRP A 55 2.22 -4.25 21.72
N THR A 56 2.78 -4.93 22.72
CA THR A 56 2.26 -4.87 24.10
C THR A 56 2.54 -3.54 24.81
N SER A 57 3.52 -2.76 24.36
CA SER A 57 3.74 -1.39 24.86
C SER A 57 2.83 -0.37 24.19
N SER A 58 2.34 -0.66 22.98
CA SER A 58 1.51 0.25 22.19
C SER A 58 0.01 0.06 22.44
N PHE A 59 -0.39 -1.15 22.83
CA PHE A 59 -1.78 -1.52 22.99
C PHE A 59 -2.03 -2.22 24.33
N SER A 60 -3.28 -2.17 24.80
CA SER A 60 -3.78 -2.83 26.00
C SER A 60 -5.13 -3.50 25.73
N ASP A 61 -5.70 -4.12 26.77
CA ASP A 61 -7.06 -4.67 26.76
C ASP A 61 -7.31 -5.63 25.59
N PHE A 62 -6.35 -6.52 25.37
CA PHE A 62 -6.39 -7.48 24.28
C PHE A 62 -7.48 -8.51 24.51
N SER A 63 -8.24 -8.79 23.47
CA SER A 63 -9.21 -9.86 23.42
C SER A 63 -9.12 -10.52 22.06
N THR A 64 -8.97 -11.84 22.05
CA THR A 64 -8.76 -12.60 20.82
C THR A 64 -9.88 -13.63 20.65
N LYS A 65 -10.26 -13.87 19.40
CA LYS A 65 -11.03 -15.05 19.00
C LYS A 65 -10.23 -15.76 17.94
N CYS A 66 -10.12 -17.06 18.02
CA CYS A 66 -9.30 -17.80 17.07
C CYS A 66 -9.78 -19.22 16.80
N GLU A 67 -9.30 -19.75 15.68
CA GLU A 67 -9.46 -21.14 15.28
C GLU A 67 -8.11 -21.66 14.78
N MET A 68 -7.80 -22.91 15.14
CA MET A 68 -6.56 -23.57 14.76
C MET A 68 -6.83 -24.78 13.88
N VAL A 69 -6.11 -24.84 12.77
CA VAL A 69 -6.13 -25.96 11.83
C VAL A 69 -4.75 -26.61 11.83
N PRO A 70 -4.62 -27.87 12.29
CA PRO A 70 -3.35 -28.57 12.28
C PRO A 70 -2.86 -28.79 10.84
N LEU A 71 -1.59 -28.53 10.58
CA LEU A 71 -0.91 -28.82 9.32
C LEU A 71 0.17 -29.88 9.55
N GLN A 72 0.68 -30.48 8.47
CA GLN A 72 1.86 -31.34 8.56
C GLN A 72 3.07 -30.49 8.98
N GLY A 73 3.61 -30.75 10.17
CA GLY A 73 4.76 -30.01 10.72
C GLY A 73 4.45 -28.59 11.21
N GLY A 74 3.18 -28.20 11.35
CA GLY A 74 2.82 -26.83 11.70
C GLY A 74 1.36 -26.65 12.12
N VAL A 75 0.94 -25.39 12.22
CA VAL A 75 -0.46 -25.01 12.45
C VAL A 75 -0.79 -23.75 11.65
N LEU A 76 -2.00 -23.73 11.08
CA LEU A 76 -2.62 -22.51 10.58
C LEU A 76 -3.55 -21.99 11.66
N TRP A 77 -3.45 -20.71 11.94
CA TRP A 77 -4.17 -20.03 13.01
C TRP A 77 -4.90 -18.83 12.44
N THR A 78 -6.23 -18.88 12.40
CA THR A 78 -7.05 -17.73 12.05
C THR A 78 -7.42 -17.00 13.33
N TRP A 79 -7.31 -15.68 13.33
CA TRP A 79 -7.51 -14.90 14.54
C TRP A 79 -8.20 -13.57 14.24
N MET A 80 -8.93 -13.08 15.23
CA MET A 80 -9.51 -11.75 15.30
C MET A 80 -9.13 -11.15 16.64
N MET A 81 -8.57 -9.96 16.62
CA MET A 81 -8.13 -9.22 17.78
C MET A 81 -8.95 -7.96 17.96
N LYS A 82 -9.28 -7.67 19.21
CA LYS A 82 -9.75 -6.38 19.71
C LYS A 82 -8.72 -5.87 20.70
N ILE A 83 -8.15 -4.70 20.44
CA ILE A 83 -7.13 -4.09 21.29
C ILE A 83 -7.41 -2.60 21.46
N LYS A 84 -6.89 -1.98 22.52
CA LYS A 84 -7.01 -0.54 22.78
C LYS A 84 -5.66 0.15 22.60
N HIS A 85 -5.61 1.23 21.83
CA HIS A 85 -4.37 1.98 21.59
C HIS A 85 -4.05 2.92 22.75
N THR A 86 -3.12 2.51 23.61
CA THR A 86 -2.82 3.16 24.89
C THR A 86 -1.36 3.58 25.04
N GLY A 87 -0.47 3.17 24.13
CA GLY A 87 0.90 3.62 24.05
C GLY A 87 1.26 4.21 22.68
N LEU A 88 2.54 4.47 22.47
CA LEU A 88 3.06 5.00 21.20
C LEU A 88 3.21 3.87 20.18
N PHE A 89 2.46 3.93 19.07
CA PHE A 89 2.57 2.98 17.96
C PHE A 89 3.13 3.65 16.71
N ARG A 90 4.41 3.38 16.36
CA ARG A 90 5.03 3.85 15.09
C ARG A 90 4.81 5.34 14.85
N ASP A 91 5.22 6.17 15.82
CA ASP A 91 5.07 7.63 15.82
C ASP A 91 3.62 8.16 15.92
N ILE A 92 2.64 7.27 16.12
CA ILE A 92 1.26 7.65 16.42
C ILE A 92 1.09 7.68 17.94
N PRO A 93 0.83 8.85 18.55
CA PRO A 93 0.55 8.96 19.97
C PRO A 93 -0.68 8.15 20.38
N PRO A 94 -0.79 7.72 21.65
CA PRO A 94 -1.93 6.94 22.12
C PRO A 94 -3.25 7.66 21.86
N THR A 95 -4.14 7.01 21.11
CA THR A 95 -5.42 7.61 20.68
C THR A 95 -6.58 7.24 21.59
N GLY A 96 -6.40 6.26 22.47
CA GLY A 96 -7.45 5.69 23.33
C GLY A 96 -8.51 4.88 22.57
N LYS A 97 -8.40 4.77 21.24
CA LYS A 97 -9.37 4.08 20.38
C LYS A 97 -9.24 2.56 20.50
N TRP A 98 -10.37 1.90 20.33
CA TRP A 98 -10.38 0.46 20.05
C TRP A 98 -10.03 0.21 18.60
N VAL A 99 -9.19 -0.80 18.37
CA VAL A 99 -8.79 -1.31 17.06
C VAL A 99 -9.23 -2.77 16.95
N TYR A 100 -9.84 -3.10 15.82
CA TYR A 100 -10.34 -4.43 15.51
C TYR A 100 -9.72 -4.91 14.21
N PHE A 101 -9.04 -6.05 14.23
CA PHE A 101 -8.39 -6.57 13.02
C PHE A 101 -8.30 -8.08 13.11
N SER A 102 -8.26 -8.72 11.94
CA SER A 102 -8.11 -10.16 11.83
C SER A 102 -6.91 -10.51 10.99
N GLY A 103 -6.52 -11.76 11.07
CA GLY A 103 -5.40 -12.26 10.31
C GLY A 103 -5.32 -13.77 10.33
N VAL A 104 -4.28 -14.23 9.65
CA VAL A 104 -3.89 -15.63 9.62
C VAL A 104 -2.41 -15.71 9.95
N SER A 105 -2.05 -16.62 10.84
CA SER A 105 -0.67 -16.99 11.10
C SER A 105 -0.44 -18.45 10.71
N ILE A 106 0.70 -18.73 10.10
CA ILE A 106 1.13 -20.09 9.78
C ILE A 106 2.44 -20.31 10.52
N TYR A 107 2.44 -21.25 11.46
CA TYR A 107 3.62 -21.65 12.22
C TYR A 107 4.19 -22.95 11.69
N GLN A 108 5.51 -23.03 11.64
CA GLN A 108 6.28 -24.24 11.40
C GLN A 108 7.00 -24.64 12.68
N PHE A 109 6.85 -25.90 13.06
CA PHE A 109 7.49 -26.47 14.24
C PHE A 109 8.71 -27.32 13.86
N GLY A 110 9.74 -27.25 14.71
CA GLY A 110 10.86 -28.18 14.75
C GLY A 110 10.53 -29.38 15.64
N SER A 111 11.57 -30.07 16.13
CA SER A 111 11.38 -31.16 17.09
C SER A 111 10.79 -30.65 18.41
N ASP A 112 11.32 -29.53 18.91
CA ASP A 112 11.06 -29.00 20.25
C ASP A 112 10.76 -27.49 20.31
N ASN A 113 10.64 -26.82 19.15
CA ASN A 113 10.53 -25.37 19.06
C ASN A 113 9.72 -24.87 17.86
N ILE A 114 9.46 -23.56 17.81
CA ILE A 114 8.94 -22.85 16.65
C ILE A 114 10.13 -22.41 15.79
N CYS A 115 10.29 -23.01 14.61
CA CYS A 115 11.37 -22.67 13.68
C CYS A 115 11.05 -21.42 12.86
N SER A 116 9.77 -21.20 12.54
CA SER A 116 9.35 -19.99 11.83
C SER A 116 7.85 -19.77 11.94
N HIS A 117 7.40 -18.53 11.80
CA HIS A 117 6.02 -18.28 11.46
C HIS A 117 5.88 -17.08 10.52
N GLN A 118 4.81 -17.08 9.74
CA GLN A 118 4.39 -15.92 8.96
C GLN A 118 2.99 -15.53 9.37
N TYR A 119 2.68 -14.24 9.37
CA TYR A 119 1.34 -13.76 9.62
C TYR A 119 0.94 -12.67 8.64
N GLN A 120 -0.34 -12.66 8.28
CA GLN A 120 -0.95 -11.66 7.42
C GLN A 120 -2.12 -11.00 8.15
N THR A 121 -2.21 -9.68 8.04
CA THR A 121 -3.31 -8.87 8.54
C THR A 121 -3.39 -7.58 7.74
N ASP A 122 -4.56 -6.95 7.69
CA ASP A 122 -4.74 -5.65 7.05
C ASP A 122 -4.19 -4.53 7.95
N ILE A 123 -2.88 -4.31 7.86
CA ILE A 123 -2.22 -3.26 8.62
C ILE A 123 -2.69 -1.86 8.20
N ALA A 124 -3.13 -1.68 6.95
CA ALA A 124 -3.65 -0.40 6.48
C ALA A 124 -4.96 -0.04 7.19
N ASP A 125 -5.81 -1.03 7.45
CA ASP A 125 -7.02 -0.85 8.25
C ASP A 125 -6.71 -0.47 9.70
N VAL A 126 -5.69 -1.11 10.32
CA VAL A 126 -5.19 -0.70 11.64
C VAL A 126 -4.80 0.78 11.66
N TYR A 127 -3.99 1.23 10.68
CA TYR A 127 -3.61 2.64 10.55
C TYR A 127 -4.83 3.57 10.40
N LYS A 128 -5.82 3.20 9.57
CA LYS A 128 -7.06 3.98 9.40
C LYS A 128 -7.85 4.11 10.71
N GLN A 129 -8.00 3.02 11.46
CA GLN A 129 -8.70 3.03 12.76
C GLN A 129 -7.99 3.92 13.78
N LEU A 130 -6.66 3.94 13.75
CA LEU A 130 -5.86 4.88 14.55
C LEU A 130 -5.99 6.34 14.10
N GLY A 131 -6.67 6.61 12.98
CA GLY A 131 -6.86 7.95 12.43
C GLY A 131 -5.74 8.38 11.48
N TYR A 132 -4.84 7.46 11.13
CA TYR A 132 -3.91 7.69 10.04
C TYR A 132 -4.60 7.34 8.73
N TYR A 133 -5.09 8.38 8.07
CA TYR A 133 -5.55 8.28 6.69
C TYR A 133 -4.37 8.63 5.80
N HIS A 134 -4.24 7.92 4.68
CA HIS A 134 -3.42 8.45 3.60
C HIS A 134 -3.96 9.86 3.31
N ALA A 135 -3.10 10.88 3.39
CA ALA A 135 -3.51 12.24 3.14
C ALA A 135 -4.26 12.24 1.81
N LYS A 136 -5.56 12.55 1.85
CA LYS A 136 -6.32 12.71 0.63
C LYS A 136 -5.63 13.85 -0.11
N GLU A 137 -5.02 13.58 -1.26
CA GLU A 137 -4.54 14.66 -2.12
C GLU A 137 -5.77 15.49 -2.47
N VAL A 138 -5.96 16.65 -1.82
CA VAL A 138 -7.06 17.55 -2.12
C VAL A 138 -6.51 18.64 -3.03
N TYR A 139 -7.04 18.67 -4.26
CA TYR A 139 -6.72 19.69 -5.26
C TYR A 139 -8.02 20.24 -5.87
N PRO A 140 -8.01 21.49 -6.39
CA PRO A 140 -9.19 22.08 -7.02
C PRO A 140 -9.75 21.17 -8.13
N GLY A 141 -11.06 20.88 -8.11
CA GLY A 141 -11.72 20.01 -9.10
C GLY A 141 -11.72 18.51 -8.78
N GLN A 142 -11.23 18.09 -7.61
CA GLN A 142 -11.28 16.70 -7.18
C GLN A 142 -12.73 16.16 -7.13
N GLY A 143 -13.04 15.16 -7.96
CA GLY A 143 -14.39 14.58 -8.12
C GLY A 143 -15.20 15.14 -9.29
N GLN A 144 -14.73 16.19 -9.99
CA GLN A 144 -15.43 16.76 -11.14
C GLN A 144 -15.06 16.12 -12.49
N VAL A 145 -14.13 15.16 -12.54
CA VAL A 145 -13.69 14.65 -13.85
C VAL A 145 -13.27 13.18 -13.91
N ARG A 146 -13.83 12.33 -13.05
CA ARG A 146 -13.73 10.90 -13.31
C ARG A 146 -14.68 10.58 -14.49
N LEU A 147 -14.12 10.55 -15.70
CA LEU A 147 -14.69 10.03 -16.96
C LEU A 147 -15.36 11.01 -17.96
N ASP A 148 -15.42 12.32 -17.73
CA ASP A 148 -15.88 13.24 -18.79
C ASP A 148 -14.74 13.65 -19.72
N TYR A 149 -14.67 12.95 -20.86
CA TYR A 149 -13.70 13.16 -21.91
C TYR A 149 -13.63 14.63 -22.38
N GLU A 150 -14.79 15.26 -22.61
CA GLU A 150 -14.83 16.62 -23.19
C GLU A 150 -14.40 17.68 -22.18
N THR A 151 -14.76 17.49 -20.90
CA THR A 151 -14.30 18.38 -19.83
C THR A 151 -12.79 18.28 -19.63
N LEU A 152 -12.22 17.08 -19.52
CA LEU A 152 -10.76 16.89 -19.40
C LEU A 152 -10.03 17.49 -20.59
N LEU A 153 -10.52 17.20 -21.80
CA LEU A 153 -9.92 17.72 -23.02
C LEU A 153 -9.97 19.25 -23.04
N GLY A 154 -11.11 19.86 -22.66
CA GLY A 154 -11.27 21.32 -22.62
C GLY A 154 -10.32 22.01 -21.66
N ILE A 155 -10.03 21.42 -20.50
CA ILE A 155 -9.05 21.92 -19.53
C ILE A 155 -7.65 21.83 -20.13
N LEU A 156 -7.26 20.64 -20.60
CA LEU A 156 -5.90 20.39 -21.10
C LEU A 156 -5.60 21.18 -22.38
N LYS A 157 -6.58 21.41 -23.25
CA LYS A 157 -6.39 22.21 -24.46
C LYS A 157 -5.93 23.64 -24.18
N LYS A 158 -6.33 24.22 -23.04
CA LYS A 158 -6.04 25.61 -22.65
C LYS A 158 -4.67 25.80 -21.98
N MET A 159 -3.86 24.75 -21.88
CA MET A 159 -2.56 24.84 -21.18
C MET A 159 -1.43 25.47 -22.01
N GLY A 160 -1.61 25.66 -23.32
CA GLY A 160 -0.59 26.28 -24.15
C GLY A 160 -0.39 27.76 -23.80
N GLU A 161 0.78 28.29 -24.11
CA GLU A 161 1.13 29.68 -23.87
C GLU A 161 0.46 30.60 -24.90
N GLN A 162 0.10 31.82 -24.49
CA GLN A 162 -0.31 32.94 -25.35
C GLN A 162 -1.09 32.57 -26.64
N ASN A 163 -2.40 32.36 -26.50
CA ASN A 163 -3.35 32.05 -27.59
C ASN A 163 -3.14 30.71 -28.34
N ASP A 164 -2.11 29.92 -28.04
CA ASP A 164 -1.91 28.62 -28.68
C ASP A 164 -2.63 27.49 -27.93
N ILE A 165 -3.82 27.14 -28.43
CA ILE A 165 -4.60 26.03 -27.89
C ILE A 165 -4.05 24.70 -28.41
N LEU A 166 -3.89 23.71 -27.52
CA LEU A 166 -3.51 22.36 -27.94
C LEU A 166 -4.63 21.69 -28.75
N THR A 167 -4.25 20.84 -29.69
CA THR A 167 -5.17 19.94 -30.39
C THR A 167 -5.47 18.71 -29.55
N LYS A 168 -6.53 17.97 -29.89
CA LYS A 168 -6.85 16.69 -29.25
C LYS A 168 -5.67 15.72 -29.30
N GLN A 169 -5.03 15.63 -30.46
CA GLN A 169 -3.92 14.71 -30.69
C GLN A 169 -2.67 15.11 -29.89
N GLU A 170 -2.40 16.42 -29.76
CA GLU A 170 -1.33 16.93 -28.89
C GLU A 170 -1.59 16.58 -27.42
N VAL A 171 -2.81 16.78 -26.92
CA VAL A 171 -3.17 16.42 -25.54
C VAL A 171 -3.02 14.90 -25.30
N VAL A 172 -3.53 14.06 -26.21
CA VAL A 172 -3.40 12.59 -26.11
C VAL A 172 -1.94 12.15 -26.07
N THR A 173 -1.11 12.69 -26.96
CA THR A 173 0.30 12.30 -27.04
C THR A 173 1.10 12.78 -25.83
N ILE A 174 0.86 14.00 -25.33
CA ILE A 174 1.46 14.51 -24.09
C ILE A 174 1.04 13.63 -22.89
N ALA A 175 -0.25 13.31 -22.76
CA ALA A 175 -0.76 12.49 -21.67
C ALA A 175 -0.06 11.13 -21.61
N CYS A 176 0.05 10.44 -22.76
CA CYS A 176 0.75 9.16 -22.84
C CYS A 176 2.25 9.28 -22.56
N TYR A 177 2.89 10.36 -23.05
CA TYR A 177 4.31 10.59 -22.87
C TYR A 177 4.68 10.83 -21.39
N LEU A 178 3.86 11.61 -20.67
CA LEU A 178 3.99 11.81 -19.22
C LEU A 178 3.92 10.47 -18.47
N GLN A 179 3.01 9.58 -18.85
CA GLN A 179 2.87 8.24 -18.25
C GLN A 179 3.91 7.21 -18.74
N GLY A 180 4.98 7.65 -19.41
CA GLY A 180 6.09 6.77 -19.76
C GLY A 180 5.98 6.06 -21.10
N ARG A 181 4.93 6.33 -21.90
CA ARG A 181 4.79 5.70 -23.22
C ARG A 181 5.71 6.35 -24.24
N THR A 182 6.40 5.51 -24.99
CA THR A 182 7.22 5.90 -26.13
C THR A 182 6.35 6.21 -27.34
N ALA A 183 6.88 7.00 -28.29
CA ALA A 183 6.16 7.31 -29.54
C ALA A 183 5.74 6.05 -30.32
N LYS A 184 6.53 4.97 -30.24
CA LYS A 184 6.21 3.68 -30.88
C LYS A 184 5.03 2.97 -30.20
N GLU A 185 4.99 2.96 -28.87
CA GLU A 185 3.88 2.36 -28.12
C GLU A 185 2.57 3.12 -28.35
N ILE A 186 2.63 4.46 -28.34
CA ILE A 186 1.49 5.33 -28.63
C ILE A 186 0.97 5.07 -30.05
N ALA A 187 1.89 5.01 -31.04
CA ALA A 187 1.55 4.75 -32.43
C ALA A 187 0.84 3.40 -32.61
N ALA A 188 1.37 2.35 -31.96
CA ALA A 188 0.76 1.02 -31.98
C ALA A 188 -0.64 1.04 -31.35
N ARG A 189 -0.81 1.71 -30.20
CA ARG A 189 -2.11 1.78 -29.50
C ARG A 189 -3.19 2.47 -30.32
N PHE A 190 -2.86 3.60 -30.95
CA PHE A 190 -3.81 4.42 -31.71
C PHE A 190 -3.86 4.08 -33.21
N LYS A 191 -3.10 3.08 -33.65
CA LYS A 191 -3.02 2.64 -35.05
C LYS A 191 -2.66 3.78 -36.01
N ILE A 192 -1.69 4.61 -35.63
CA ILE A 192 -1.17 5.73 -36.43
C ILE A 192 0.34 5.59 -36.65
N ASN A 193 0.90 6.39 -37.55
CA ASN A 193 2.34 6.39 -37.80
C ASN A 193 3.12 7.00 -36.60
N PHE A 194 4.24 6.38 -36.20
CA PHE A 194 5.06 6.90 -35.10
C PHE A 194 5.64 8.29 -35.36
N ARG A 195 5.90 8.64 -36.63
CA ARG A 195 6.32 9.99 -37.01
C ARG A 195 5.21 11.01 -36.75
N THR A 196 3.95 10.63 -36.98
CA THR A 196 2.79 11.47 -36.65
C THR A 196 2.69 11.72 -35.14
N VAL A 197 2.95 10.69 -34.32
CA VAL A 197 3.03 10.85 -32.86
C VAL A 197 4.14 11.82 -32.47
N GLN A 198 5.33 11.70 -33.05
CA GLN A 198 6.44 12.63 -32.81
C GLN A 198 6.07 14.06 -33.20
N THR A 199 5.41 14.26 -34.34
CA THR A 199 4.93 15.58 -34.76
C THR A 199 3.95 16.18 -33.74
N HIS A 200 2.95 15.42 -33.29
CA HIS A 200 2.01 15.90 -32.27
C HIS A 200 2.70 16.20 -30.94
N LEU A 201 3.61 15.34 -30.51
CA LEU A 201 4.36 15.58 -29.27
C LEU A 201 5.22 16.84 -29.38
N ASN A 202 5.97 17.01 -30.47
CA ASN A 202 6.83 18.18 -30.67
C ASN A 202 6.02 19.48 -30.75
N ASN A 203 4.91 19.47 -31.49
CA ASN A 203 4.02 20.64 -31.59
C ASN A 203 3.41 20.98 -30.23
N GLY A 204 2.93 19.97 -29.49
CA GLY A 204 2.37 20.16 -28.17
C GLY A 204 3.41 20.70 -27.19
N MET A 205 4.62 20.14 -27.18
CA MET A 205 5.75 20.58 -26.35
C MET A 205 6.15 22.03 -26.65
N HIS A 206 6.19 22.41 -27.93
CA HIS A 206 6.45 23.80 -28.34
C HIS A 206 5.38 24.76 -27.80
N LYS A 207 4.09 24.42 -27.95
CA LYS A 207 2.98 25.25 -27.48
C LYS A 207 2.96 25.44 -25.95
N VAL A 208 3.53 24.51 -25.19
CA VAL A 208 3.61 24.60 -23.72
C VAL A 208 4.99 25.05 -23.22
N GLY A 209 5.86 25.51 -24.13
CA GLY A 209 7.19 26.02 -23.78
C GLY A 209 8.16 24.97 -23.21
N CYS A 210 7.88 23.67 -23.38
CA CYS A 210 8.67 22.60 -22.77
C CYS A 210 9.66 21.98 -23.78
N GLN A 211 10.90 21.75 -23.33
CA GLN A 211 11.98 21.20 -24.19
C GLN A 211 12.26 19.71 -23.93
N GLY A 212 11.60 19.10 -22.95
CA GLY A 212 11.83 17.72 -22.59
C GLY A 212 10.87 17.21 -21.52
N LYS A 213 10.92 15.91 -21.25
CA LYS A 213 9.97 15.25 -20.33
C LYS A 213 10.06 15.78 -18.90
N ALA A 214 11.26 16.03 -18.40
CA ALA A 214 11.47 16.56 -17.05
C ALA A 214 10.81 17.95 -16.90
N HIS A 215 11.11 18.87 -17.83
CA HIS A 215 10.52 20.20 -17.85
C HIS A 215 8.99 20.14 -17.98
N LEU A 216 8.46 19.26 -18.81
CA LEU A 216 7.01 19.05 -18.93
C LEU A 216 6.37 18.54 -17.62
N TYR A 217 7.04 17.63 -16.93
CA TYR A 217 6.57 17.10 -15.66
C TYR A 217 6.53 18.20 -14.57
N GLU A 218 7.58 19.01 -14.48
CA GLU A 218 7.63 20.18 -13.60
C GLU A 218 6.54 21.21 -13.95
N PHE A 219 6.39 21.54 -15.24
CA PHE A 219 5.37 22.47 -15.75
C PHE A 219 3.96 22.05 -15.33
N VAL A 220 3.63 20.77 -15.51
CA VAL A 220 2.32 20.18 -15.22
C VAL A 220 2.10 20.08 -13.71
N SER A 221 3.14 19.73 -12.95
CA SER A 221 3.06 19.63 -11.48
C SER A 221 2.87 21.00 -10.83
N ALA A 222 3.62 22.03 -11.26
CA ALA A 222 3.53 23.39 -10.75
C ALA A 222 2.14 24.01 -10.96
N ARG A 223 1.40 23.59 -12.00
CA ARG A 223 0.02 24.02 -12.28
C ARG A 223 -1.05 23.11 -11.67
N GLY A 224 -0.66 22.08 -10.93
CA GLY A 224 -1.60 21.11 -10.37
C GLY A 224 -2.35 20.29 -11.41
N LEU A 225 -1.83 20.14 -12.63
CA LEU A 225 -2.51 19.45 -13.75
C LEU A 225 -2.11 17.96 -13.88
N ALA A 226 -1.19 17.47 -13.06
CA ALA A 226 -0.63 16.12 -13.18
C ALA A 226 -1.69 15.01 -13.07
N HIS A 227 -2.67 15.20 -12.21
CA HIS A 227 -3.78 14.25 -12.04
C HIS A 227 -4.76 14.31 -13.23
N ILE A 228 -5.05 15.49 -13.78
CA ILE A 228 -5.92 15.64 -14.97
C ILE A 228 -5.33 14.87 -16.16
N PHE A 229 -4.01 14.93 -16.34
CA PHE A 229 -3.31 14.16 -17.37
C PHE A 229 -3.35 12.65 -17.12
N ARG A 230 -3.31 12.21 -15.86
CA ARG A 230 -3.45 10.80 -15.47
C ARG A 230 -4.86 10.29 -15.78
N ASP A 231 -5.88 11.03 -15.34
CA ASP A 231 -7.29 10.69 -15.56
C ASP A 231 -7.62 10.65 -17.06
N PHE A 232 -7.11 11.62 -17.84
CA PHE A 232 -7.27 11.62 -19.29
C PHE A 232 -6.56 10.45 -19.95
N TYR A 233 -5.33 10.11 -19.52
CA TYR A 233 -4.62 8.93 -20.02
C TYR A 233 -5.39 7.64 -19.74
N ASP A 234 -5.91 7.47 -18.52
CA ASP A 234 -6.68 6.28 -18.16
C ASP A 234 -7.91 6.13 -19.06
N LEU A 235 -8.58 7.24 -19.37
CA LEU A 235 -9.75 7.27 -20.24
C LEU A 235 -9.44 6.92 -21.71
N VAL A 236 -8.32 7.39 -22.26
CA VAL A 236 -8.03 7.25 -23.70
C VAL A 236 -7.11 6.08 -24.04
N TYR A 237 -6.31 5.61 -23.08
CA TYR A 237 -5.25 4.64 -23.33
C TYR A 237 -5.53 3.27 -22.68
N LEU A 238 -6.06 3.25 -21.46
CA LEU A 238 -6.40 1.99 -20.79
C LEU A 238 -7.72 1.41 -21.34
N PRO A 239 -7.89 0.08 -21.34
CA PRO A 239 -9.16 -0.53 -21.69
C PRO A 239 -10.23 -0.13 -20.67
N SER A 240 -11.40 0.27 -21.14
CA SER A 240 -12.60 0.40 -20.30
C SER A 240 -12.88 -0.98 -19.70
N THR A 241 -12.69 -1.12 -18.39
CA THR A 241 -13.13 -2.29 -17.61
C THR A 241 -14.64 -2.33 -17.53
#